data_AF-H9C914-F1
#
_entry.id   AF-H9C914-F1
#
_cell.length_a   1.000
_cell.length_b   1.000
_cell.length_c   1.000
_cell.angle_alpha   90.00
_cell.angle_beta   90.00
_cell.angle_gamma   90.00
#
_symmetry.space_group_name_H-M   'P 1'
#
loop_
_entity.id
_entity.type
_entity.pdbx_description
1 polymer ?
#
loop_
_entity_poly.entity_id
_entity_poly.type
_entity_poly.pdbx_seq_one_letter_code
_entity_poly.pdbx_strand_id
1 'polypeptide(L)'
;GDNKWTMTMMARDADTGMLKWGYQKTPHDEWDYAGVNVMTLSEQKDKDGKLRKLVTHPDRNGIVYTLDRTDGSLVSADKIDDTVNVWTHVDLKTGIPVRNPEYGTRMDHKATDVCPSAMGYHDQAHDSYDPDRQLF
;
A
#
# COMPACT_ATOMS: atom_id res chain seq x y z
N GLY A 1 14.92 -7.78 10.43
CA GLY A 1 14.21 -8.82 9.66
C GLY A 1 12.86 -8.26 9.25
N ASP A 2 12.15 -8.87 8.30
CA ASP A 2 10.97 -8.24 7.67
C ASP A 2 9.77 -7.96 8.59
N ASN A 3 9.75 -8.54 9.80
CA ASN A 3 8.65 -8.42 10.75
C ASN A 3 7.29 -8.89 10.21
N LYS A 4 7.28 -9.88 9.31
CA LYS A 4 6.03 -10.48 8.83
C LYS A 4 5.21 -11.02 10.00
N TRP A 5 3.88 -10.82 10.04
CA TRP A 5 2.99 -10.29 8.99
C TRP A 5 2.42 -8.91 9.32
N THR A 6 3.20 -8.01 9.93
CA THR A 6 2.78 -6.60 10.10
C THR A 6 2.64 -5.91 8.74
N MET A 7 1.97 -4.76 8.70
CA MET A 7 1.84 -3.90 7.50
C MET A 7 1.34 -4.64 6.25
N THR A 8 0.43 -5.60 6.41
CA THR A 8 0.04 -6.54 5.35
C THR A 8 -1.43 -6.36 4.97
N MET A 9 -1.72 -6.17 3.69
CA MET A 9 -3.07 -6.34 3.14
C MET A 9 -3.40 -7.83 3.11
N MET A 10 -4.57 -8.24 3.60
CA MET A 10 -4.95 -9.66 3.68
C MET A 10 -6.36 -9.88 3.14
N ALA A 11 -6.54 -10.96 2.38
CA ALA A 11 -7.86 -11.56 2.17
C ALA A 11 -7.94 -12.87 2.92
N ARG A 12 -9.04 -13.05 3.65
CA ARG A 12 -9.35 -14.26 4.39
C ARG A 12 -10.70 -14.79 3.98
N ASP A 13 -10.82 -16.10 4.07
CA ASP A 13 -12.08 -16.80 3.99
C ASP A 13 -13.00 -16.37 5.15
N ALA A 14 -14.24 -15.99 4.84
CA ALA A 14 -15.16 -15.48 5.87
C ALA A 14 -15.63 -16.57 6.85
N ASP A 15 -15.75 -17.82 6.38
CA ASP A 15 -16.24 -18.94 7.19
C ASP A 15 -15.13 -19.55 8.06
N THR A 16 -13.92 -19.68 7.50
CA THR A 16 -12.81 -20.40 8.13
C THR A 16 -11.72 -19.50 8.70
N GLY A 17 -11.67 -18.22 8.31
CA GLY A 17 -10.59 -17.29 8.66
C GLY A 17 -9.25 -17.58 7.98
N MET A 18 -9.17 -18.61 7.13
CA MET A 18 -7.95 -18.99 6.43
C MET A 18 -7.51 -17.91 5.45
N LEU A 19 -6.21 -17.59 5.45
CA LEU A 19 -5.61 -16.63 4.53
C LEU A 19 -5.69 -17.17 3.08
N LYS A 20 -6.24 -16.36 2.17
CA LYS A 20 -6.22 -16.63 0.73
C LYS A 20 -4.98 -16.00 0.10
N TRP A 21 -4.70 -14.74 0.44
CA TRP A 21 -3.50 -14.04 0.03
C TRP A 21 -3.12 -12.97 1.06
N GLY A 22 -1.83 -12.61 1.08
CA GLY A 22 -1.28 -11.57 1.94
C GLY A 22 -0.15 -10.81 1.23
N TYR A 23 -0.21 -9.48 1.22
CA TYR A 23 0.78 -8.60 0.60
C TYR A 23 1.34 -7.62 1.65
N GLN A 24 2.61 -7.80 2.02
CA GLN A 24 3.28 -6.94 3.01
C GLN A 24 3.76 -5.64 2.34
N LYS A 25 3.07 -4.53 2.62
CA LYS A 25 3.33 -3.21 2.04
C LYS A 25 4.65 -2.62 2.54
N THR A 26 4.92 -2.72 3.84
CA THR A 26 6.10 -2.11 4.46
C THR A 26 6.89 -3.14 5.27
N PRO A 27 7.78 -3.93 4.63
CA PRO A 27 8.68 -4.83 5.33
C PRO A 27 9.66 -4.05 6.21
N HIS A 28 9.84 -4.53 7.45
CA HIS A 28 10.68 -3.86 8.46
C HIS A 28 10.33 -2.36 8.58
N ASP A 29 9.13 -2.08 9.06
CA ASP A 29 8.70 -0.70 9.28
C ASP A 29 9.67 0.04 10.23
N GLU A 30 9.96 1.29 9.85
CA GLU A 30 10.88 2.19 10.56
C GLU A 30 10.18 3.51 10.95
N TRP A 31 8.90 3.70 10.60
CA TRP A 31 8.24 5.01 10.61
C TRP A 31 6.84 5.05 11.22
N ASP A 32 6.32 3.93 11.76
CA ASP A 32 4.93 3.82 12.21
C ASP A 32 3.92 4.02 11.07
N TYR A 33 4.15 3.41 9.91
CA TYR A 33 3.17 3.40 8.82
C TYR A 33 2.14 2.28 9.01
N ALA A 34 1.29 2.42 10.03
CA ALA A 34 0.26 1.45 10.37
C ALA A 34 -0.69 1.19 9.18
N GLY A 35 -0.59 0.01 8.57
CA GLY A 35 -1.26 -0.28 7.30
C GLY A 35 -2.74 -0.65 7.39
N VAL A 36 -3.57 0.17 8.06
CA VAL A 36 -4.96 -0.13 8.46
C VAL A 36 -6.04 0.66 7.71
N ASN A 37 -5.65 1.50 6.75
CA ASN A 37 -6.54 2.40 6.01
C ASN A 37 -7.63 1.67 5.20
N VAL A 38 -8.58 2.45 4.66
CA VAL A 38 -9.73 1.99 3.87
C VAL A 38 -9.36 1.01 2.73
N MET A 39 -10.26 0.07 2.45
CA MET A 39 -10.15 -0.90 1.35
C MET A 39 -11.32 -0.69 0.40
N THR A 40 -11.07 -0.12 -0.78
CA THR A 40 -12.14 0.20 -1.74
C THR A 40 -12.15 -0.81 -2.87
N LEU A 41 -13.27 -1.52 -3.04
CA LEU A 41 -13.44 -2.52 -4.10
C LEU A 41 -13.99 -1.88 -5.37
N SER A 42 -13.44 -2.25 -6.53
CA SER A 42 -13.95 -1.79 -7.82
C SER A 42 -13.79 -2.85 -8.91
N GLU A 43 -14.45 -2.64 -10.05
CA GLU A 43 -14.21 -3.40 -11.27
C GLU A 43 -13.88 -2.44 -12.41
N GLN A 44 -12.67 -2.52 -12.93
CA GLN A 44 -12.15 -1.57 -13.93
C GLN A 44 -11.44 -2.33 -15.05
N LYS A 45 -11.41 -1.75 -16.25
CA LYS A 45 -10.65 -2.31 -17.36
C LYS A 45 -9.18 -1.93 -17.22
N ASP A 46 -8.29 -2.91 -17.40
CA ASP A 46 -6.86 -2.61 -17.51
C ASP A 46 -6.52 -2.00 -18.89
N LYS A 47 -5.23 -1.70 -19.11
CA LYS A 47 -4.73 -1.10 -20.35
C LYS A 47 -5.01 -1.96 -21.59
N ASP A 48 -5.21 -3.26 -21.41
CA ASP A 48 -5.52 -4.22 -22.48
C ASP A 48 -7.05 -4.40 -22.65
N GLY A 49 -7.86 -3.66 -21.88
CA GLY A 49 -9.32 -3.69 -21.93
C GLY A 49 -9.96 -4.84 -21.15
N LYS A 50 -9.17 -5.64 -20.42
CA LYS A 50 -9.68 -6.76 -19.61
C LYS A 50 -10.26 -6.21 -18.31
N LEU A 51 -11.49 -6.62 -17.99
CA LEU A 51 -12.12 -6.28 -16.72
C LEU A 51 -11.40 -7.01 -15.56
N ARG A 52 -10.98 -6.25 -14.56
CA ARG A 52 -10.26 -6.72 -13.38
C ARG A 52 -11.07 -6.48 -12.12
N LYS A 53 -10.98 -7.42 -11.19
CA LYS A 53 -11.60 -7.32 -9.87
C LYS A 53 -10.58 -6.74 -8.89
N LEU A 54 -10.72 -5.48 -8.54
CA LEU A 54 -9.68 -4.73 -7.85
C LEU A 54 -10.03 -4.44 -6.39
N VAL A 55 -8.99 -4.24 -5.58
CA VAL A 55 -9.00 -3.55 -4.28
C VAL A 55 -7.96 -2.43 -4.32
N THR A 56 -8.36 -1.22 -3.97
CA THR A 56 -7.51 -0.02 -3.92
C THR A 56 -7.41 0.48 -2.49
N HIS A 57 -6.20 0.86 -2.07
CA HIS A 57 -5.84 1.14 -0.69
C HIS A 57 -4.80 2.26 -0.60
N PRO A 58 -5.18 3.49 -0.18
CA PRO A 58 -4.23 4.55 0.13
C PRO A 58 -3.60 4.31 1.51
N ASP A 59 -2.31 3.99 1.55
CA ASP A 59 -1.62 3.65 2.80
C ASP A 59 -0.98 4.87 3.48
N ARG A 60 -0.75 4.76 4.80
CA ARG A 60 0.02 5.73 5.60
C ARG A 60 1.37 6.06 4.97
N ASN A 61 2.02 5.07 4.38
CA ASN A 61 3.36 5.19 3.79
C ASN A 61 3.43 6.07 2.53
N GLY A 62 2.31 6.64 2.08
CA GLY A 62 2.23 7.56 0.95
C GLY A 62 2.08 6.87 -0.41
N ILE A 63 1.87 5.56 -0.44
CA ILE A 63 1.60 4.79 -1.66
C ILE A 63 0.13 4.38 -1.72
N VAL A 64 -0.49 4.57 -2.88
CA VAL A 64 -1.81 4.01 -3.21
C VAL A 64 -1.60 2.69 -3.93
N TYR A 65 -1.97 1.60 -3.26
CA TYR A 65 -1.85 0.24 -3.81
C TYR A 65 -3.15 -0.18 -4.48
N THR A 66 -3.06 -0.76 -5.67
CA THR A 66 -4.17 -1.47 -6.32
C THR A 66 -3.76 -2.90 -6.62
N LEU A 67 -4.51 -3.87 -6.11
CA LEU A 67 -4.29 -5.31 -6.28
C LEU A 67 -5.51 -5.97 -6.92
N ASP A 68 -5.31 -7.09 -7.61
CA ASP A 68 -6.40 -7.99 -7.97
C ASP A 68 -6.89 -8.71 -6.70
N ARG A 69 -8.15 -8.46 -6.33
CA ARG A 69 -8.69 -8.96 -5.05
C ARG A 69 -8.87 -10.48 -5.03
N THR A 70 -8.78 -11.15 -6.18
CA THR A 70 -8.99 -12.60 -6.28
C THR A 70 -7.75 -13.42 -5.92
N ASP A 71 -6.55 -12.92 -6.22
CA ASP A 71 -5.28 -13.63 -6.00
C ASP A 71 -4.20 -12.80 -5.28
N GLY A 72 -4.43 -11.51 -5.06
CA GLY A 72 -3.47 -10.61 -4.41
C GLY A 72 -2.35 -10.12 -5.33
N SER A 73 -2.46 -10.31 -6.65
CA SER A 73 -1.49 -9.81 -7.61
C SER A 73 -1.47 -8.27 -7.67
N LEU A 74 -0.28 -7.69 -7.64
CA LEU A 74 -0.09 -6.24 -7.68
C LEU A 74 -0.38 -5.70 -9.09
N VAL A 75 -1.25 -4.69 -9.19
CA VAL A 75 -1.63 -4.03 -10.45
C VAL A 75 -0.95 -2.66 -10.57
N SER A 76 -1.00 -1.85 -9.52
CA SER A 76 -0.27 -0.57 -9.43
C SER A 76 0.08 -0.23 -7.98
N ALA A 77 1.08 0.64 -7.82
CA ALA A 77 1.56 1.11 -6.53
C ALA A 77 2.27 2.47 -6.73
N ASP A 78 1.47 3.53 -6.72
CA ASP A 78 1.91 4.87 -7.08
C ASP A 78 1.95 5.77 -5.84
N LYS A 79 2.87 6.75 -5.82
CA LYS A 79 2.91 7.76 -4.75
C LYS A 79 1.65 8.62 -4.82
N ILE A 80 1.02 8.86 -3.68
CA ILE A 80 -0.15 9.76 -3.58
C ILE A 80 0.23 11.23 -3.86
N ASP A 81 1.48 11.59 -3.55
CA ASP A 81 2.05 12.91 -3.76
C ASP A 81 3.55 12.78 -4.06
N ASP A 82 4.11 13.69 -4.86
CA ASP A 82 5.49 13.61 -5.35
C ASP A 82 6.55 13.82 -4.25
N THR A 83 6.15 14.38 -3.11
CA THR A 83 7.02 14.65 -1.95
C THR A 83 7.34 13.42 -1.11
N VAL A 84 6.69 12.27 -1.34
CA VAL A 84 7.03 11.00 -0.65
C VAL A 84 8.48 10.62 -0.96
N ASN A 85 9.33 10.51 0.06
CA ASN A 85 10.79 10.38 -0.13
C ASN A 85 11.42 9.12 0.49
N VAL A 86 10.73 8.44 1.41
CA VAL A 86 11.17 7.17 2.02
C VAL A 86 11.30 6.02 1.00
N TRP A 87 10.63 6.15 -0.15
CA TRP A 87 10.67 5.21 -1.26
C TRP A 87 11.14 5.90 -2.53
N THR A 88 12.00 5.23 -3.30
CA THR A 88 12.28 5.66 -4.68
C THR A 88 11.09 5.31 -5.59
N HIS A 89 10.62 4.07 -5.50
CA HIS A 89 9.47 3.51 -6.23
C HIS A 89 9.04 2.19 -5.56
N VAL A 90 7.94 1.60 -6.03
CA VAL A 90 7.60 0.19 -5.76
C VAL A 90 7.97 -0.64 -6.98
N ASP A 91 8.81 -1.66 -6.80
CA ASP A 91 9.14 -2.58 -7.89
C ASP A 91 7.98 -3.55 -8.10
N LEU A 92 7.24 -3.38 -9.20
CA LEU A 92 6.05 -4.19 -9.50
C LEU A 92 6.36 -5.67 -9.78
N LYS A 93 7.62 -6.02 -10.10
CA LYS A 93 8.00 -7.43 -10.32
C LYS A 93 8.19 -8.16 -9.00
N THR A 94 8.84 -7.51 -8.04
CA THR A 94 9.09 -8.09 -6.71
C THR A 94 7.97 -7.81 -5.72
N GLY A 95 7.17 -6.76 -5.98
CA GLY A 95 6.13 -6.25 -5.09
C GLY A 95 6.67 -5.47 -3.89
N ILE A 96 7.96 -5.11 -3.86
CA ILE A 96 8.62 -4.53 -2.68
C ILE A 96 8.90 -3.03 -2.92
N PRO A 97 8.54 -2.14 -1.98
CA PRO A 97 9.00 -0.75 -2.03
C PRO A 97 10.52 -0.65 -1.91
N VAL A 98 11.14 0.04 -2.86
CA VAL A 98 12.60 0.26 -2.88
C VAL A 98 12.92 1.44 -1.99
N ARG A 99 13.44 1.13 -0.79
CA ARG A 99 13.81 2.10 0.26
C ARG A 99 14.82 3.12 -0.25
N ASN A 100 14.66 4.37 0.18
CA ASN A 100 15.72 5.36 0.12
C ASN A 100 16.45 5.40 1.49
N PRO A 101 17.71 4.94 1.58
CA PRO A 101 18.43 4.88 2.86
C PRO A 101 18.64 6.23 3.55
N GLU A 102 18.58 7.34 2.82
CA GLU A 102 18.70 8.70 3.35
C GLU A 102 17.63 9.01 4.41
N TYR A 103 16.41 8.46 4.24
CA TYR A 103 15.26 8.72 5.09
C TYR A 103 14.92 7.58 6.05
N GLY A 104 15.84 6.61 6.21
CA GLY A 104 15.70 5.49 7.15
C GLY A 104 15.97 5.88 8.60
N THR A 105 15.30 5.24 9.56
CA THR A 105 15.48 5.48 11.00
C THR A 105 16.35 4.39 11.64
N ARG A 106 17.19 4.77 12.60
CA ARG A 106 18.06 3.84 13.34
C ARG A 106 18.57 4.46 14.64
N MET A 107 19.07 3.61 15.53
CA MET A 107 19.74 4.04 16.76
C MET A 107 20.93 4.96 16.48
N ASP A 108 21.21 5.86 17.42
CA ASP A 108 22.33 6.82 17.35
C ASP A 108 22.34 7.72 16.11
N HIS A 109 21.18 7.88 15.46
CA HIS A 109 21.00 8.73 14.29
C HIS A 109 19.65 9.44 14.34
N LYS A 110 19.65 10.74 14.05
CA LYS A 110 18.43 11.53 13.88
C LYS A 110 18.17 11.71 12.38
N ALA A 111 17.21 10.96 11.85
CA ALA A 111 16.67 11.22 10.51
C ALA A 111 15.86 12.53 10.52
N THR A 112 15.92 13.30 9.44
CA THR A 112 15.19 14.57 9.27
C THR A 112 14.51 14.62 7.92
N ASP A 113 13.50 15.48 7.79
CA ASP A 113 12.80 15.76 6.53
C ASP A 113 12.19 14.50 5.87
N VAL A 114 11.80 13.53 6.70
CA VAL A 114 11.14 12.29 6.28
C VAL A 114 9.70 12.59 5.90
N CYS A 115 9.31 12.17 4.69
CA CYS A 115 7.96 12.29 4.16
C CYS A 115 7.47 10.91 3.65
N PRO A 116 6.31 10.41 4.13
CA PRO A 116 5.41 11.03 5.11
C PRO A 116 5.95 11.14 6.56
N SER A 117 5.23 11.86 7.41
CA SER A 117 5.40 11.73 8.87
C SER A 117 4.76 10.44 9.37
N ALA A 118 4.94 10.07 10.65
CA ALA A 118 4.26 8.91 11.23
C ALA A 118 2.72 8.95 11.08
N MET A 119 2.10 10.14 11.06
CA MET A 119 0.66 10.30 10.80
C MET A 119 0.24 9.89 9.38
N GLY A 120 1.21 9.70 8.48
CA GLY A 120 1.04 9.36 7.08
C GLY A 120 0.52 10.49 6.19
N TYR A 121 0.48 10.23 4.90
CA TYR A 121 -0.25 11.08 3.94
C TYR A 121 -1.73 10.70 3.83
N HIS A 122 -2.10 9.53 4.36
CA HIS A 122 -3.47 9.09 4.55
C HIS A 122 -3.57 8.32 5.88
N ASP A 123 -4.68 8.46 6.60
CA ASP A 123 -4.90 7.81 7.90
C ASP A 123 -6.28 7.11 7.91
N GLN A 124 -7.06 7.21 8.99
CA GLN A 124 -8.30 6.44 9.23
C GLN A 124 -9.51 6.80 8.35
N ALA A 125 -9.40 7.81 7.48
CA ALA A 125 -10.55 8.33 6.75
C ALA A 125 -11.15 7.28 5.81
N HIS A 126 -12.47 7.32 5.65
CA HIS A 126 -13.18 6.51 4.68
C HIS A 126 -13.47 7.34 3.43
N ASP A 127 -12.75 7.05 2.35
CA ASP A 127 -12.89 7.76 1.07
C ASP A 127 -14.13 7.31 0.27
N SER A 128 -14.30 7.91 -0.90
CA SER A 128 -15.36 7.60 -1.87
C SER A 128 -14.82 7.01 -3.17
N TYR A 129 -15.71 6.46 -4.00
CA TYR A 129 -15.42 6.08 -5.37
C TYR A 129 -16.65 6.34 -6.25
N ASP A 130 -16.47 7.05 -7.35
CA ASP A 130 -17.49 7.28 -8.38
C ASP A 130 -17.32 6.24 -9.49
N PRO A 131 -18.23 5.25 -9.63
CA PRO A 131 -18.10 4.18 -10.62
C PRO A 131 -18.34 4.64 -12.06
N ASP A 132 -19.06 5.73 -12.28
CA ASP A 132 -19.33 6.28 -13.62
C ASP A 132 -18.10 7.02 -14.14
N ARG A 133 -17.41 7.75 -13.25
CA ARG A 133 -16.16 8.46 -13.57
C ARG A 133 -14.91 7.61 -13.40
N GLN A 134 -15.00 6.50 -12.66
CA GLN A 134 -13.89 5.65 -12.23
C GLN A 134 -12.82 6.42 -11.45
N LEU A 135 -13.25 7.30 -10.55
CA LEU A 135 -12.38 8.15 -9.73
C LEU A 135 -12.60 7.88 -8.24
N PHE A 136 -11.50 7.90 -7.49
CA PHE A 136 -11.47 7.86 -6.02
C PHE A 136 -11.42 9.29 -5.48
#